data_AF-A0A1L7CIX0-F1
#
_entry.id   AF-A0A1L7CIX0-F1
#
_cell.length_a   1.000
_cell.length_b   1.000
_cell.length_c   1.000
_cell.angle_alpha   90.00
_cell.angle_beta   90.00
_cell.angle_gamma   90.00
#
_symmetry.space_group_name_H-M   'P 1'
#
loop_
_entity.id
_entity.type
_entity.pdbx_description
1 polymer ?
#
loop_
_entity_poly.entity_id
_entity_poly.type
_entity_poly.pdbx_seq_one_letter_code
_entity_poly.pdbx_strand_id
1 'polypeptide(L)'
;MKFATAPPKVSACAVSDCAYNINGCRAFAVSVNTAAECSTYIPRDEKVSSPKVNAQVGACQRATCVHNMDLECTAKNVSFDRSDGKAECLSFSQR
;
A
#
# COMPACT_ATOMS: atom_id res chain seq x y z
N MET A 1 22.75 4.75 14.34
CA MET A 1 21.51 5.47 13.97
C MET A 1 21.19 5.10 12.52
N LYS A 2 20.13 4.31 12.28
CA LYS A 2 19.62 4.12 10.91
C LYS A 2 18.82 5.38 10.59
N PHE A 3 19.21 6.12 9.55
CA PHE A 3 18.35 7.16 9.02
C PHE A 3 17.08 6.48 8.49
N ALA A 4 15.92 6.88 9.02
CA ALA A 4 14.64 6.42 8.48
C ALA A 4 14.55 6.94 7.03
N THR A 5 14.66 6.02 6.08
CA THR A 5 14.42 6.34 4.67
C THR A 5 12.93 6.66 4.55
N ALA A 6 12.58 7.67 3.76
CA ALA A 6 11.17 8.02 3.56
C ALA A 6 10.35 6.78 3.18
N PRO A 7 9.11 6.62 3.70
CA PRO A 7 8.31 5.44 3.44
C PRO A 7 8.08 5.23 1.93
N PRO A 8 8.00 3.97 1.46
CA PRO A 8 7.81 3.66 0.05
C PRO A 8 6.57 4.33 -0.51
N LYS A 9 6.70 4.93 -1.69
CA LYS A 9 5.54 5.45 -2.41
C LYS A 9 4.71 4.31 -2.99
N VAL A 10 3.41 4.53 -3.11
CA VAL A 10 2.57 3.70 -3.97
C VAL A 10 2.76 4.15 -5.41
N SER A 11 3.44 3.34 -6.23
CA SER A 11 3.69 3.65 -7.64
C SER A 11 2.48 3.36 -8.54
N ALA A 12 1.67 2.35 -8.19
CA ALA A 12 0.48 1.98 -8.93
C ALA A 12 -0.57 1.31 -8.03
N CYS A 13 -1.84 1.49 -8.36
CA CYS A 13 -2.96 0.78 -7.75
C CYS A 13 -4.05 0.59 -8.80
N ALA A 14 -4.25 -0.65 -9.26
CA ALA A 14 -5.22 -0.99 -10.31
C ALA A 14 -6.64 -1.24 -9.77
N VAL A 15 -6.83 -1.17 -8.44
CA VAL A 15 -8.11 -1.42 -7.77
C VAL A 15 -9.04 -0.20 -7.92
N SER A 16 -9.89 -0.22 -8.95
CA SER A 16 -10.71 0.92 -9.38
C SER A 16 -11.85 1.30 -8.41
N ASP A 17 -12.36 0.34 -7.65
CA ASP A 17 -13.40 0.53 -6.63
C ASP A 17 -12.84 0.94 -5.26
N CYS A 18 -11.54 1.21 -5.16
CA CYS A 18 -10.99 1.80 -3.94
C CYS A 18 -11.40 3.28 -3.83
N ALA A 19 -11.93 3.68 -2.67
CA ALA A 19 -12.33 5.06 -2.40
C ALA A 19 -11.17 6.07 -2.52
N TYR A 20 -9.93 5.62 -2.31
CA TYR A 20 -8.72 6.44 -2.42
C TYR A 20 -8.14 6.54 -3.83
N ASN A 21 -8.65 5.77 -4.79
CA ASN A 21 -8.08 5.71 -6.14
C ASN A 21 -8.74 6.78 -7.03
N ILE A 22 -8.12 7.96 -7.08
CA ILE A 22 -8.54 9.11 -7.88
C ILE A 22 -7.30 9.68 -8.60
N ASN A 23 -7.17 9.34 -9.89
CA ASN A 23 -5.96 9.56 -10.68
C ASN A 23 -4.71 9.03 -9.94
N GLY A 24 -4.77 7.74 -9.58
CA GLY A 24 -3.80 7.05 -8.74
C GLY A 24 -4.21 6.99 -7.27
N CYS A 25 -3.44 6.23 -6.48
CA CYS A 25 -3.70 6.08 -5.06
C CYS A 25 -3.41 7.38 -4.30
N ARG A 26 -4.39 7.88 -3.54
CA ARG A 26 -4.27 9.09 -2.68
C ARG A 26 -4.30 8.78 -1.18
N ALA A 27 -4.21 7.52 -0.79
CA ALA A 27 -4.17 7.12 0.61
C ALA A 27 -2.84 7.53 1.25
N PHE A 28 -2.88 8.44 2.21
CA PHE A 28 -1.67 8.98 2.86
C PHE A 28 -0.91 7.95 3.71
N ALA A 29 -1.62 7.00 4.32
CA ALA A 29 -1.05 5.98 5.19
C ALA A 29 -1.54 4.60 4.77
N VAL A 30 -0.85 4.02 3.78
CA VAL A 30 -1.13 2.67 3.31
C VAL A 30 -0.48 1.65 4.23
N SER A 31 -1.20 0.58 4.54
CA SER A 31 -0.71 -0.54 5.33
C SER A 31 -0.93 -1.85 4.58
N VAL A 32 0.04 -2.75 4.66
CA VAL A 32 -0.05 -4.12 4.14
C VAL A 32 -0.28 -5.07 5.30
N ASN A 33 -1.35 -5.87 5.25
CA ASN A 33 -1.72 -6.81 6.31
C ASN A 33 -0.90 -8.11 6.27
N THR A 34 -1.20 -9.03 7.17
CA THR A 34 -0.55 -10.36 7.27
C THR A 34 -0.83 -11.26 6.07
N ALA A 35 -1.83 -10.97 5.24
CA ALA A 35 -2.14 -11.69 3.99
C ALA A 35 -1.42 -11.10 2.76
N ALA A 36 -0.58 -10.07 2.94
CA ALA A 36 0.02 -9.29 1.85
C ALA A 36 -1.00 -8.49 1.02
N GLU A 37 -2.07 -7.99 1.66
CA GLU A 37 -3.09 -7.15 1.03
C GLU A 37 -3.05 -5.73 1.61
N CYS A 38 -3.49 -4.73 0.84
CA CYS A 38 -3.71 -3.37 1.31
C CYS A 38 -4.88 -3.32 2.30
N SER A 39 -4.60 -3.15 3.59
CA SER A 39 -5.65 -2.98 4.61
C SER A 39 -6.30 -1.60 4.57
N THR A 40 -5.72 -0.64 3.84
CA THR A 40 -6.28 0.71 3.64
C THR A 40 -7.30 0.74 2.49
N TYR A 41 -7.48 -0.37 1.78
CA TYR A 41 -8.52 -0.52 0.75
C TYR A 41 -9.92 -0.33 1.34
N ILE A 42 -10.71 0.53 0.71
CA ILE A 42 -12.12 0.76 1.05
C ILE A 42 -12.94 0.60 -0.24
N PRO A 43 -13.76 -0.46 -0.40
CA PRO A 43 -14.56 -0.69 -1.59
C PRO A 43 -15.75 0.28 -1.64
N ARG A 44 -15.62 1.37 -2.42
CA ARG A 44 -16.68 2.36 -2.69
C ARG A 44 -16.52 3.01 -4.06
N ASP A 45 -17.64 3.24 -4.72
CA ASP A 45 -17.69 4.01 -5.97
C ASP A 45 -17.39 5.50 -5.73
N GLU A 46 -17.88 6.05 -4.61
CA GLU A 46 -17.60 7.41 -4.19
C GLU A 46 -16.13 7.57 -3.79
N LYS A 47 -15.44 8.51 -4.44
CA LYS A 47 -14.04 8.82 -4.17
C LYS A 47 -13.92 9.87 -3.08
N VAL A 48 -12.95 9.71 -2.19
CA VAL A 48 -12.68 10.71 -1.17
C VAL A 48 -12.20 12.00 -1.82
N SER A 49 -12.72 13.15 -1.35
CA SER A 49 -12.19 14.47 -1.73
C SER A 49 -10.81 14.64 -1.10
N SER A 50 -9.74 14.19 -1.77
CA SER A 50 -8.39 14.24 -1.19
C SER A 50 -7.58 15.43 -1.73
N PRO A 51 -7.24 16.43 -0.89
CA PRO A 51 -6.22 17.43 -1.22
C PRO A 51 -4.78 16.87 -1.08
N LYS A 52 -4.60 15.67 -0.52
CA LYS A 52 -3.28 15.11 -0.22
C LYS A 52 -2.71 14.36 -1.42
N VAL A 53 -1.49 14.74 -1.78
CA VAL A 53 -0.64 14.11 -2.78
C VAL A 53 0.42 13.26 -2.08
N ASN A 54 0.82 12.15 -2.71
CA ASN A 54 1.83 11.16 -2.24
C ASN A 54 1.29 10.07 -1.31
N ALA A 55 0.65 9.05 -1.91
CA ALA A 55 0.39 7.81 -1.18
C ALA A 55 1.70 7.08 -0.85
N GLN A 56 1.78 6.57 0.36
CA GLN A 56 2.96 5.91 0.90
C GLN A 56 2.57 4.75 1.82
N VAL A 57 3.40 3.71 1.86
CA VAL A 57 3.21 2.52 2.68
C VAL A 57 4.02 2.66 3.95
N GLY A 58 3.33 2.81 5.09
CA GLY A 58 3.95 2.94 6.40
C GLY A 58 4.21 1.59 7.05
N ALA A 59 3.21 0.69 7.01
CA ALA A 59 3.28 -0.59 7.71
C ALA A 59 3.29 -1.78 6.74
N CYS A 60 4.11 -2.79 7.05
CA CYS A 60 4.06 -4.12 6.44
C CYS A 60 3.96 -5.17 7.55
N GLN A 61 2.81 -5.82 7.68
CA GLN A 61 2.57 -6.82 8.72
C GLN A 61 2.88 -8.25 8.27
N ARG A 62 3.16 -8.46 6.98
CA ARG A 62 3.52 -9.77 6.43
C ARG A 62 4.92 -10.15 6.90
N ALA A 63 5.02 -10.96 7.93
CA ALA A 63 6.30 -11.36 8.53
C ALA A 63 7.26 -12.01 7.53
N THR A 64 6.72 -12.79 6.58
CA THR A 64 7.51 -13.47 5.55
C THR A 64 7.93 -12.57 4.39
N CYS A 65 7.64 -11.27 4.41
CA CYS A 65 8.02 -10.34 3.33
C CYS A 65 9.46 -9.86 3.51
N VAL A 66 10.29 -9.93 2.47
CA VAL A 66 11.68 -9.42 2.47
C VAL A 66 11.77 -7.93 2.79
N HIS A 67 10.72 -7.17 2.45
CA HIS A 67 10.64 -5.73 2.67
C HIS A 67 10.12 -5.33 4.04
N ASN A 68 9.74 -6.28 4.91
CA ASN A 68 9.22 -5.98 6.24
C ASN A 68 10.37 -5.86 7.25
N MET A 69 10.78 -4.65 7.61
CA MET A 69 11.75 -4.41 8.69
C MET A 69 11.01 -3.83 9.88
N ASP A 70 10.88 -4.59 10.97
CA ASP A 70 10.22 -4.15 12.21
C ASP A 70 8.81 -3.58 12.01
N LEU A 71 8.01 -4.23 11.15
CA LEU A 71 6.66 -3.82 10.72
C LEU A 71 6.61 -2.59 9.81
N GLU A 72 7.75 -2.06 9.38
CA GLU A 72 7.85 -0.98 8.40
C GLU A 72 8.21 -1.55 7.01
N CYS A 73 7.60 -0.97 5.97
CA CYS A 73 7.90 -1.37 4.59
C CYS A 73 9.17 -0.66 4.10
N THR A 74 10.16 -1.41 3.63
CA THR A 74 11.42 -0.89 3.08
C THR A 74 11.55 -1.10 1.57
N ALA A 75 10.44 -1.39 0.88
CA ALA A 75 10.44 -1.51 -0.58
C ALA A 75 10.81 -0.15 -1.22
N LYS A 76 11.31 -0.16 -2.46
CA LYS A 76 11.59 1.08 -3.20
C LYS A 76 10.31 1.78 -3.63
N ASN A 77 9.35 1.00 -4.12
CA ASN A 77 7.98 1.41 -4.46
C ASN A 77 7.05 0.22 -4.20
N VAL A 78 5.76 0.49 -4.01
CA VAL A 78 4.74 -0.54 -3.82
C VAL A 78 3.65 -0.40 -4.87
N SER A 79 3.20 -1.53 -5.43
CA SER A 79 2.07 -1.58 -6.35
C SER A 79 0.98 -2.53 -5.84
N PHE A 80 -0.27 -2.22 -6.17
CA PHE A 80 -1.42 -3.03 -5.80
C PHE A 80 -2.30 -3.37 -7.00
N ASP A 81 -2.87 -4.58 -7.00
CA ASP A 81 -3.84 -5.03 -8.01
C ASP A 81 -4.99 -5.82 -7.37
N ARG A 82 -6.02 -6.09 -8.15
CA ARG A 82 -7.20 -6.85 -7.74
C ARG A 82 -6.87 -8.34 -7.75
N SER A 83 -7.12 -8.99 -6.63
CA SER A 83 -7.07 -10.46 -6.49
C SER A 83 -8.10 -10.88 -5.45
N ASP A 84 -9.00 -11.80 -5.78
CA ASP A 84 -10.05 -12.32 -4.89
C ASP A 84 -10.87 -11.26 -4.13
N GLY A 85 -11.19 -10.15 -4.81
CA GLY A 85 -11.95 -9.04 -4.21
C GLY A 85 -11.16 -8.22 -3.19
N LYS A 86 -9.85 -8.42 -3.11
CA LYS A 86 -8.89 -7.69 -2.29
C LYS A 86 -7.95 -6.87 -3.16
N ALA A 87 -7.24 -5.96 -2.50
CA ALA A 87 -6.15 -5.20 -3.08
C ALA A 87 -4.82 -5.87 -2.71
N GLU A 88 -4.32 -6.77 -3.54
CA GLU A 88 -3.10 -7.53 -3.29
C GLU A 88 -1.85 -6.67 -3.50
N CYS A 89 -0.85 -6.82 -2.63
CA CYS A 89 0.45 -6.16 -2.76
C CYS A 89 1.34 -6.91 -3.75
N LEU A 90 1.46 -6.41 -4.98
CA LEU A 90 2.31 -6.99 -6.02
C LEU A 90 3.82 -6.86 -5.71
N SER A 91 4.17 -6.07 -4.71
CA SER A 91 5.56 -5.91 -4.25
C SER A 91 5.89 -6.83 -3.07
N PHE A 92 4.99 -7.74 -2.69
CA PHE A 92 5.33 -8.81 -1.76
C PHE A 92 6.36 -9.75 -2.40
N SER A 93 7.38 -10.10 -1.64
CA SER A 93 8.34 -11.14 -1.98
C SER A 93 8.71 -11.90 -0.72
N GLN A 94 8.70 -13.23 -0.80
CA GLN A 94 8.96 -14.09 0.33
C GLN A 94 10.46 -14.09 0.69
N ARG A 95 10.76 -14.08 1.99
CA ARG A 95 12.11 -14.23 2.56
C ARG A 95 12.72 -15.60 2.30
#